data_AF-A0A7D9LFZ9-F1
#
_entry.id   AF-A0A7D9LFZ9-F1
#
_cell.length_a   1.000
_cell.length_b   1.000
_cell.length_c   1.000
_cell.angle_alpha   90.00
_cell.angle_beta   90.00
_cell.angle_gamma   90.00
#
_symmetry.space_group_name_H-M   'P 1'
#
loop_
_entity.id
_entity.type
_entity.pdbx_description
1 polymer ?
#
loop_
_entity_poly.entity_id
_entity_poly.type
_entity_poly.pdbx_seq_one_letter_code
_entity_poly.pdbx_strand_id
1 'polypeptide(L)'
;MTAPVFVLVLLFLGTVNSQNPPSSLGYRQSYPSGGENKVCGQIRDVIPRNSDRFRQSLIRNTNNEAQYATDDCKRKTVRAKSKLDILASRVLTEWRGKAVRVLQAWTDQVNTNDPLSLHYEGMLNC
;
A
#
# COMPACT_ATOMS: atom_id res chain seq x y z
N MET A 1 43.28 23.44 -20.48
CA MET A 1 42.35 22.62 -21.29
C MET A 1 41.92 21.44 -20.42
N THR A 2 40.76 21.53 -19.77
CA THR A 2 40.21 20.48 -18.91
C THR A 2 38.76 20.24 -19.33
N ALA A 3 38.48 19.06 -19.90
CA ALA A 3 37.15 18.66 -20.32
C ALA A 3 36.36 18.12 -19.10
N PRO A 4 35.07 18.44 -18.93
CA PRO A 4 34.28 17.87 -17.86
C PRO A 4 33.82 16.45 -18.24
N VAL A 5 34.06 15.51 -17.32
CA VAL A 5 33.55 14.14 -17.40
C VAL A 5 32.03 14.18 -17.22
N PHE A 6 31.30 13.93 -18.31
CA PHE A 6 29.86 13.72 -18.28
C PHE A 6 29.58 12.36 -17.62
N VAL A 7 29.24 12.37 -16.34
CA VAL A 7 28.75 11.18 -15.64
C VAL A 7 27.32 10.93 -16.12
N LEU A 8 27.20 10.07 -17.13
CA LEU A 8 25.93 9.56 -17.62
C LEU A 8 25.38 8.56 -16.57
N VAL A 9 24.61 9.06 -15.61
CA VAL A 9 23.83 8.22 -14.70
C VAL A 9 22.71 7.59 -15.53
N LEU A 10 22.93 6.38 -16.03
CA LEU A 10 21.88 5.54 -16.61
C LEU A 10 20.92 5.13 -15.48
N LEU A 11 19.91 5.95 -15.26
CA LEU A 11 18.69 5.55 -14.56
C LEU A 11 18.04 4.44 -15.37
N PHE A 12 18.41 3.18 -15.10
CA PHE A 12 17.61 2.03 -15.46
C PHE A 12 16.30 2.10 -14.67
N LEU A 13 15.36 2.92 -15.15
CA LEU A 13 13.94 2.71 -14.93
C LEU A 13 13.62 1.40 -15.66
N GLY A 14 13.86 0.28 -14.97
CA GLY A 14 13.32 -1.01 -15.37
C GLY A 14 11.81 -0.87 -15.38
N THR A 15 11.24 -0.53 -16.53
CA THR A 15 9.84 -0.78 -16.80
C THR A 15 9.70 -2.29 -16.73
N VAL A 16 9.09 -2.78 -15.63
CA VAL A 16 8.62 -4.16 -15.59
C VAL A 16 7.50 -4.24 -16.62
N ASN A 17 7.89 -4.50 -17.86
CA ASN A 17 6.98 -4.71 -18.96
C ASN A 17 6.44 -6.13 -18.77
N SER A 18 5.42 -6.28 -17.91
CA SER A 18 4.69 -7.55 -17.80
C SER A 18 3.95 -7.75 -19.12
N GLN A 19 4.58 -8.47 -20.05
CA GLN A 19 3.99 -8.82 -21.35
C GLN A 19 2.77 -9.74 -21.23
N ASN A 20 2.48 -10.26 -20.03
CA ASN A 20 1.33 -11.11 -19.78
C ASN A 20 0.12 -10.27 -19.32
N PRO A 21 -1.09 -10.55 -19.84
CA PRO A 21 -2.31 -9.95 -19.34
C PRO A 21 -2.51 -10.27 -17.85
N PRO A 22 -3.15 -9.37 -17.07
CA PRO A 22 -3.40 -9.62 -15.66
C PRO A 22 -4.27 -10.87 -15.48
N SER A 23 -3.85 -11.78 -14.60
CA SER A 23 -4.68 -12.90 -14.17
C SER A 23 -5.48 -12.55 -12.91
N SER A 24 -6.71 -13.05 -12.82
CA SER A 24 -7.53 -12.91 -11.61
C SER A 24 -7.03 -13.85 -10.51
N LEU A 25 -6.98 -13.36 -9.27
CA LEU A 25 -6.78 -14.21 -8.09
C LEU A 25 -8.07 -14.93 -7.73
N GLY A 26 -7.99 -16.24 -7.49
CA GLY A 26 -9.10 -17.06 -6.99
C GLY A 26 -9.40 -16.82 -5.51
N TYR A 27 -10.52 -17.37 -5.03
CA TYR A 27 -10.88 -17.29 -3.61
C TYR A 27 -9.77 -17.85 -2.72
N ARG A 28 -9.39 -17.10 -1.67
CA ARG A 28 -8.28 -17.39 -0.74
C ARG A 28 -6.88 -17.48 -1.36
N GLN A 29 -6.71 -17.07 -2.61
CA GLN A 29 -5.38 -16.95 -3.21
C GLN A 29 -4.74 -15.62 -2.83
N SER A 30 -3.43 -15.65 -2.61
CA SER A 30 -2.59 -14.48 -2.38
C SER A 30 -1.44 -14.46 -3.39
N TYR A 31 -0.93 -13.27 -3.67
CA TYR A 31 0.29 -13.09 -4.45
C TYR A 31 1.20 -12.06 -3.78
N PRO A 32 2.50 -12.36 -3.59
CA PRO A 32 3.12 -13.68 -3.67
C PRO A 32 2.43 -14.73 -2.78
N SER A 33 2.58 -16.02 -3.12
CA SER A 33 2.08 -17.08 -2.26
C SER A 33 2.92 -17.15 -0.98
N GLY A 34 2.26 -17.20 0.17
CA GLY A 34 2.92 -17.21 1.47
C GLY A 34 2.11 -16.49 2.54
N GLY A 35 2.52 -16.65 3.79
CA GLY A 35 1.94 -15.86 4.90
C GLY A 35 2.31 -14.39 4.75
N GLU A 36 1.34 -13.49 4.90
CA GLU A 36 1.49 -12.04 4.69
C GLU A 36 2.72 -11.48 5.41
N ASN A 37 2.91 -11.81 6.68
CA ASN A 37 4.05 -11.34 7.48
C ASN A 37 5.41 -11.86 7.02
N LYS A 38 5.46 -12.97 6.27
CA LYS A 38 6.70 -13.45 5.65
C LYS A 38 7.05 -12.67 4.39
N VAL A 39 6.04 -12.21 3.65
CA VAL A 39 6.21 -11.54 2.35
C VAL A 39 6.33 -10.02 2.52
N CYS A 40 5.51 -9.43 3.39
CA CYS A 40 5.41 -8.00 3.58
C CYS A 40 6.24 -7.47 4.78
N GLY A 41 6.80 -8.37 5.58
CA GLY A 41 7.50 -8.06 6.82
C GLY A 41 6.61 -8.26 8.04
N GLN A 42 7.23 -8.52 9.19
CA GLN A 42 6.52 -8.76 10.44
C GLN A 42 6.03 -7.46 11.06
N ILE A 43 4.85 -7.50 11.67
CA ILE A 43 4.38 -6.47 12.59
C ILE A 43 5.37 -6.30 13.75
N ARG A 44 5.60 -5.07 14.18
CA ARG A 44 6.43 -4.75 15.34
C ARG A 44 5.57 -4.55 16.58
N ASP A 45 4.52 -3.75 16.48
CA ASP A 45 3.54 -3.51 17.54
C ASP A 45 2.20 -3.00 16.97
N VAL A 46 1.26 -2.71 17.86
CA VAL A 46 0.04 -1.99 17.54
C VAL A 46 0.31 -0.50 17.67
N ILE A 47 0.04 0.30 16.64
CA ILE A 47 0.14 1.75 16.72
C ILE A 47 -1.14 2.31 17.38
N PRO A 48 -1.08 2.82 18.63
CA PRO A 48 -2.28 3.34 19.30
C PRO A 48 -2.69 4.68 18.70
N ARG A 49 -3.99 4.98 18.73
CA ARG A 49 -4.52 6.27 18.29
C ARG A 49 -3.84 7.43 19.01
N ASN A 50 -3.51 8.48 18.26
CA ASN A 50 -2.90 9.71 18.77
C ASN A 50 -1.54 9.53 19.46
N SER A 51 -0.90 8.36 19.35
CA SER A 51 0.49 8.18 19.78
C SER A 51 1.47 8.99 18.91
N ASP A 52 2.70 9.17 19.39
CA ASP A 52 3.75 9.80 18.58
C ASP A 52 4.02 9.01 17.30
N ARG A 53 4.08 7.68 17.41
CA ARG A 53 4.27 6.79 16.25
C ARG A 53 3.11 6.92 15.26
N PHE A 54 1.87 7.09 15.72
CA PHE A 54 0.71 7.36 14.86
C PHE A 54 0.93 8.64 14.04
N ARG A 55 1.32 9.74 14.69
CA ARG A 55 1.55 11.03 14.02
C ARG A 55 2.74 11.00 13.05
N GLN A 56 3.78 10.24 13.37
CA GLN A 56 5.01 10.18 12.58
C GLN A 56 4.96 9.17 11.44
N SER A 57 4.32 8.01 11.65
CA SER A 57 4.35 6.88 10.70
C SER A 57 3.15 6.85 9.77
N LEU A 58 2.00 7.38 10.20
CA LEU A 58 0.76 7.33 9.44
C LEU A 58 0.40 8.70 8.88
N ILE A 59 0.11 8.70 7.59
CA ILE A 59 -0.41 9.86 6.89
C ILE A 59 -1.89 9.65 6.57
N ARG A 60 -2.60 10.75 6.36
CA ARG A 60 -3.99 10.72 5.91
C ARG A 60 -4.02 10.74 4.38
N ASN A 61 -4.55 9.68 3.76
CA ASN A 61 -4.77 9.70 2.31
C ASN A 61 -6.01 10.54 1.97
N THR A 62 -5.81 11.57 1.14
CA THR A 62 -6.83 12.50 0.65
C THR A 62 -7.12 12.33 -0.84
N ASN A 63 -6.64 11.24 -1.47
CA ASN A 63 -6.95 10.94 -2.86
C ASN A 63 -8.47 10.74 -3.05
N ASN A 64 -9.06 11.52 -3.95
CA ASN A 64 -10.50 11.51 -4.25
C ASN A 64 -10.90 10.41 -5.26
N GLU A 65 -9.94 9.73 -5.89
CA GLU A 65 -10.20 8.57 -6.77
C GLU A 65 -10.56 7.31 -5.98
N ALA A 66 -10.33 7.30 -4.66
CA ALA A 66 -10.69 6.23 -3.76
C ALA A 66 -11.77 6.69 -2.77
N GLN A 67 -12.71 5.79 -2.48
CA GLN A 67 -13.76 5.97 -1.48
C GLN A 67 -13.35 5.30 -0.17
N TYR A 68 -13.64 5.94 0.96
CA TYR A 68 -13.23 5.46 2.29
C TYR A 68 -14.47 5.27 3.16
N ALA A 69 -14.59 4.11 3.81
CA ALA A 69 -15.72 3.83 4.69
C ALA A 69 -15.70 4.69 5.97
N THR A 70 -14.51 4.96 6.52
CA THR A 70 -14.31 5.77 7.72
C THR A 70 -13.08 6.68 7.59
N ASP A 71 -12.84 7.59 8.56
CA ASP A 71 -11.60 8.38 8.59
C ASP A 71 -10.37 7.51 8.87
N ASP A 72 -10.53 6.42 9.65
CA ASP A 72 -9.44 5.48 9.93
C ASP A 72 -8.98 4.75 8.67
N CYS A 73 -9.89 4.46 7.73
CA CYS A 73 -9.53 3.94 6.41
C CYS A 73 -8.56 4.85 5.63
N LYS A 74 -8.49 6.14 5.99
CA LYS A 74 -7.56 7.10 5.38
C LYS A 74 -6.16 7.00 5.97
N ARG A 75 -6.00 6.49 7.20
CA ARG A 75 -4.71 6.37 7.90
C ARG A 75 -3.92 5.16 7.39
N LYS A 76 -2.71 5.43 6.88
CA LYS A 76 -1.81 4.42 6.32
C LYS A 76 -0.38 4.95 6.22
N THR A 77 0.59 4.06 6.06
CA THR A 77 1.98 4.45 5.80
C THR A 77 2.12 5.15 4.43
N VAL A 78 3.20 5.91 4.24
CA VAL A 78 3.52 6.57 2.96
C VAL A 78 3.56 5.57 1.80
N ARG A 79 4.17 4.40 2.04
CA ARG A 79 4.27 3.32 1.03
C ARG A 79 2.89 2.79 0.65
N ALA A 80 2.04 2.47 1.64
CA ALA A 80 0.70 1.97 1.40
C ALA A 80 -0.18 3.00 0.67
N LYS A 81 -0.05 4.29 1.00
CA LYS A 81 -0.70 5.37 0.24
C LYS A 81 -0.30 5.33 -1.23
N SER A 82 1.01 5.32 -1.52
CA SER A 82 1.51 5.34 -2.90
C SER A 82 0.97 4.17 -3.74
N LYS A 83 0.93 2.96 -3.16
CA LYS A 83 0.39 1.77 -3.85
C LYS A 83 -1.12 1.85 -4.06
N LEU A 84 -1.86 2.32 -3.05
CA LEU A 84 -3.31 2.53 -3.16
C LEU A 84 -3.66 3.57 -4.23
N ASP A 85 -2.90 4.66 -4.32
CA ASP A 85 -3.14 5.70 -5.33
C ASP A 85 -2.91 5.16 -6.75
N ILE A 86 -1.86 4.35 -6.95
CA ILE A 86 -1.63 3.65 -8.23
C ILE A 86 -2.80 2.71 -8.55
N LEU A 87 -3.29 1.96 -7.56
CA LEU A 87 -4.43 1.05 -7.75
C LEU A 87 -5.71 1.82 -8.10
N ALA A 88 -5.99 2.92 -7.40
CA ALA A 88 -7.17 3.76 -7.66
C ALA A 88 -7.16 4.30 -9.09
N SER A 89 -6.01 4.83 -9.53
CA SER A 89 -5.83 5.33 -10.90
C SER A 89 -6.02 4.23 -11.95
N ARG A 90 -5.49 3.01 -11.71
CA ARG A 90 -5.68 1.87 -12.60
C ARG A 90 -7.13 1.42 -12.68
N VAL A 91 -7.84 1.33 -11.54
CA VAL A 91 -9.25 0.95 -11.50
C VAL A 91 -10.11 1.95 -12.27
N LEU A 92 -9.86 3.25 -12.08
CA LEU A 92 -10.57 4.30 -12.80
C LEU A 92 -10.36 4.21 -14.31
N THR A 93 -9.15 3.86 -14.74
CA THR A 93 -8.79 3.68 -16.16
C THR A 93 -9.44 2.44 -16.77
N GLU A 94 -9.37 1.31 -16.07
CA GLU A 94 -9.85 0.01 -16.56
C GLU A 94 -11.39 -0.08 -16.53
N TRP A 95 -12.02 0.46 -15.49
CA TRP A 95 -13.47 0.41 -15.30
C TRP A 95 -14.04 1.82 -15.16
N ARG A 96 -14.48 2.39 -16.29
CA ARG A 96 -15.11 3.72 -16.33
C ARG A 96 -16.24 3.84 -15.30
N GLY A 97 -16.19 4.90 -14.49
CA GLY A 97 -17.19 5.21 -13.48
C GLY A 97 -17.13 4.33 -12.22
N LYS A 98 -16.10 3.49 -12.07
CA LYS A 98 -15.84 2.73 -10.84
C LYS A 98 -14.66 3.33 -10.09
N ALA A 99 -14.65 3.12 -8.78
CA ALA A 99 -13.64 3.61 -7.86
C ALA A 99 -13.28 2.51 -6.86
N VAL A 100 -12.04 2.51 -6.37
CA VAL A 100 -11.64 1.65 -5.26
C VAL A 100 -12.36 2.10 -4.00
N ARG A 101 -12.91 1.15 -3.23
CA ARG A 101 -13.47 1.43 -1.91
C ARG A 101 -12.64 0.74 -0.84
N VAL A 102 -12.08 1.52 0.08
CA VAL A 102 -11.32 1.04 1.23
C VAL A 102 -12.28 0.84 2.39
N LEU A 103 -12.40 -0.42 2.82
CA LEU A 103 -13.26 -0.81 3.96
C LEU A 103 -12.48 -0.88 5.27
N GLN A 104 -11.18 -1.18 5.23
CA GLN A 104 -10.31 -1.27 6.40
C GLN A 104 -8.89 -0.82 6.03
N ALA A 105 -8.24 -0.07 6.92
CA ALA A 105 -6.84 0.33 6.80
C ALA A 105 -6.11 0.18 8.13
N TRP A 106 -5.66 1.28 8.75
CA TRP A 106 -5.19 1.26 10.11
C TRP A 106 -6.33 1.03 11.10
N THR A 107 -6.07 0.27 12.16
CA THR A 107 -6.95 0.11 13.33
C THR A 107 -6.10 -0.11 14.58
N ASP A 108 -6.51 0.43 15.71
CA ASP A 108 -5.95 0.13 17.04
C ASP A 108 -6.75 -0.95 17.79
N GLN A 109 -7.82 -1.47 17.17
CA GLN A 109 -8.66 -2.52 17.74
C GLN A 109 -8.07 -3.90 17.41
N VAL A 110 -7.41 -4.50 18.40
CA VAL A 110 -6.77 -5.81 18.25
C VAL A 110 -7.80 -6.93 18.24
N ASN A 111 -7.78 -7.73 17.18
CA ASN A 111 -8.51 -8.99 17.08
C ASN A 111 -7.65 -10.12 17.67
N THR A 112 -8.16 -10.81 18.69
CA THR A 112 -7.46 -11.92 19.34
C THR A 112 -7.22 -13.12 18.42
N ASN A 113 -8.04 -13.28 17.37
CA ASN A 113 -7.89 -14.35 16.38
C ASN A 113 -6.87 -14.00 15.28
N ASP A 114 -6.46 -12.73 15.16
CA ASP A 114 -5.44 -12.27 14.22
C ASP A 114 -4.50 -11.24 14.90
N PRO A 115 -3.66 -11.71 15.84
CA PRO A 115 -2.78 -10.82 16.62
C PRO A 115 -1.62 -10.27 15.79
N LEU A 116 -1.35 -10.83 14.60
CA LEU A 116 -0.22 -10.44 13.75
C LEU A 116 -0.66 -9.62 12.53
N SER A 117 -1.85 -9.01 12.58
CA SER A 117 -2.42 -8.23 11.49
C SER A 117 -1.59 -6.98 11.19
N LEU A 118 -1.20 -6.79 9.92
CA LEU A 118 -0.47 -5.59 9.49
C LEU A 118 -1.31 -4.30 9.56
N HIS A 119 -2.64 -4.45 9.67
CA HIS A 119 -3.57 -3.36 9.90
C HIS A 119 -3.27 -2.55 11.16
N TYR A 120 -2.64 -3.15 12.17
CA TYR A 120 -2.31 -2.42 13.40
C TYR A 120 -1.19 -1.39 13.21
N GLU A 121 -0.41 -1.49 12.13
CA GLU A 121 0.62 -0.52 11.75
C GLU A 121 0.24 0.34 10.54
N GLY A 122 -1.01 0.24 10.04
CA GLY A 122 -1.43 0.92 8.83
C GLY A 122 -0.65 0.51 7.59
N MET A 123 -0.06 -0.69 7.63
CA MET A 123 0.52 -1.38 6.48
C MET A 123 -0.61 -2.17 5.82
N LEU A 124 -0.80 -1.98 4.53
CA LEU A 124 -1.83 -2.65 3.75
C LEU A 124 -1.14 -3.26 2.54
N ASN A 125 -0.82 -4.55 2.67
CA ASN A 125 -0.15 -5.35 1.65
C ASN A 125 1.21 -4.79 1.19
N CYS A 126 2.04 -5.71 0.72
CA CYS A 126 3.13 -5.42 -0.18
C CYS A 126 2.59 -5.45 -1.63
#